data_AF-A0A954RQ63-F1
#
_entry.id   AF-A0A954RQ63-F1
#
_cell.length_a   1.000
_cell.length_b   1.000
_cell.length_c   1.000
_cell.angle_alpha   90.00
_cell.angle_beta   90.00
_cell.angle_gamma   90.00
#
_symmetry.space_group_name_H-M   'P 1'
#
loop_
_entity.id
_entity.type
_entity.pdbx_description
1 polymer ?
#
loop_
_entity_poly.entity_id
_entity_poly.type
_entity_poly.pdbx_seq_one_letter_code
_entity_poly.pdbx_strand_id
1 'polypeptide(L)'
;MRPRFRFGIDRLLLMISILALVLVVGRHLHWRYFSPEGAYQLRKQGAALLVILADELNNGDSREYVIRMLGPGSTIDDEESLARIRQTIRQFPLSHADGIQESDMFVMYSTVEGFALHLQFREDKLVNFDLSMSTKLAMRQLSSLPTDR
;
A
#
# COMPACT_ATOMS: atom_id res chain seq x y z
N MET A 1 -49.67 36.36 24.82
CA MET A 1 -49.32 34.93 25.05
C MET A 1 -49.67 34.10 23.82
N ARG A 2 -48.67 33.61 23.09
CA ARG A 2 -48.61 32.34 22.33
C ARG A 2 -47.37 32.38 21.41
N PRO A 3 -46.36 31.52 21.60
CA PRO A 3 -45.23 31.45 20.70
C PRO A 3 -45.63 30.59 19.49
N ARG A 4 -45.60 31.18 18.29
CA ARG A 4 -45.58 30.45 17.02
C ARG A 4 -44.23 30.77 16.36
N PHE A 5 -43.64 29.80 15.67
CA PHE A 5 -42.27 29.77 15.12
C PHE A 5 -41.18 29.11 15.98
N ARG A 6 -41.36 27.82 16.29
CA ARG A 6 -40.23 26.90 16.59
C ARG A 6 -40.04 25.76 15.57
N PHE A 7 -41.03 25.51 14.70
CA PHE A 7 -41.03 24.35 13.79
C PHE A 7 -40.03 24.42 12.61
N GLY A 8 -39.49 25.60 12.27
CA GLY A 8 -38.59 25.75 11.13
C GLY A 8 -37.12 25.43 11.41
N ILE A 9 -36.66 25.71 12.62
CA ILE A 9 -35.24 25.59 12.99
C ILE A 9 -34.85 24.12 13.20
N ASP A 10 -35.71 23.32 13.84
CA ASP A 10 -35.44 21.92 14.12
C ASP A 10 -35.31 21.08 12.83
N ARG A 11 -36.15 21.37 11.82
CA ARG A 11 -36.07 20.71 10.50
C ARG A 11 -34.82 21.12 9.72
N LEU A 12 -34.42 22.39 9.80
CA LEU A 12 -33.20 22.87 9.16
C LEU A 12 -31.96 22.21 9.78
N LEU A 13 -31.90 22.14 11.12
CA LEU A 13 -30.80 21.49 11.84
C LEU A 13 -30.73 19.99 11.51
N LEU A 14 -31.87 19.29 11.48
CA LEU A 14 -31.92 17.88 11.08
C LEU A 14 -31.36 17.67 9.65
N MET A 15 -31.76 18.51 8.69
CA MET A 15 -31.28 18.44 7.31
C MET A 15 -29.77 18.69 7.22
N ILE A 16 -29.24 19.66 7.98
CA ILE A 16 -27.81 19.93 8.04
C ILE A 16 -27.06 18.73 8.63
N SER A 17 -27.57 18.13 9.71
CA SER A 17 -26.97 16.94 10.32
C SER A 17 -26.94 15.74 9.37
N ILE A 18 -28.02 15.50 8.61
CA ILE A 18 -28.07 14.43 7.61
C ILE A 18 -27.08 14.71 6.48
N LEU A 19 -27.02 15.95 5.97
CA LEU A 19 -26.08 16.33 4.92
C LEU A 19 -24.63 16.17 5.38
N ALA A 20 -24.31 16.64 6.59
CA ALA A 20 -22.98 16.47 7.18
C ALA A 20 -22.60 14.99 7.32
N LEU A 21 -23.55 14.14 7.75
CA LEU A 21 -23.34 12.70 7.84
C LEU A 21 -23.05 12.08 6.46
N VAL A 22 -23.83 12.44 5.43
CA VAL A 22 -23.61 11.96 4.06
C VAL A 22 -22.25 12.39 3.53
N LEU A 23 -21.81 13.61 3.80
CA LEU A 23 -20.49 14.11 3.39
C LEU A 23 -19.35 13.39 4.13
N VAL A 24 -19.49 13.15 5.44
CA VAL A 24 -18.49 12.41 6.23
C VAL A 24 -18.38 10.96 5.77
N VAL A 25 -19.51 10.28 5.59
CA VAL A 25 -19.55 8.88 5.12
C VAL A 25 -19.05 8.79 3.68
N GLY A 26 -19.47 9.70 2.81
CA GLY A 26 -19.02 9.77 1.41
C GLY A 26 -17.51 10.00 1.31
N ARG A 27 -16.95 10.91 2.11
CA ARG A 27 -15.50 11.13 2.19
C ARG A 27 -14.76 9.91 2.71
N HIS A 28 -15.28 9.25 3.75
CA HIS A 28 -14.66 8.04 4.31
C HIS A 28 -14.69 6.87 3.30
N LEU A 29 -15.79 6.69 2.58
CA LEU A 29 -15.90 5.69 1.51
C LEU A 29 -14.97 6.01 0.36
N HIS A 30 -14.95 7.26 -0.10
CA HIS A 30 -14.05 7.70 -1.18
C HIS A 30 -12.58 7.46 -0.81
N TRP A 31 -12.16 7.80 0.41
CA TRP A 31 -10.81 7.54 0.87
C TRP A 31 -10.47 6.04 0.88
N ARG A 32 -11.42 5.19 1.24
CA ARG A 32 -11.20 3.74 1.32
C ARG A 32 -11.16 3.04 -0.04
N TYR A 33 -11.88 3.57 -1.03
CA TYR A 33 -11.93 2.99 -2.39
C TYR A 33 -10.91 3.59 -3.35
N PHE A 34 -10.52 4.85 -3.14
CA PHE A 34 -9.60 5.57 -4.03
C PHE A 34 -8.20 5.76 -3.43
N SER A 35 -7.93 5.27 -2.22
CA SER A 35 -6.56 5.24 -1.69
C SER A 35 -5.72 4.17 -2.42
N PRO A 36 -4.40 4.40 -2.56
CA PRO A 36 -3.46 3.39 -3.05
C PRO A 36 -3.57 2.07 -2.27
N GLU A 37 -3.70 2.14 -0.94
CA GLU A 37 -3.90 0.97 -0.06
C GLU A 37 -5.10 0.13 -0.50
N GLY A 38 -6.27 0.75 -0.64
CA GLY A 38 -7.48 0.05 -1.08
C GLY A 38 -7.34 -0.53 -2.49
N ALA A 39 -6.71 0.22 -3.41
CA ALA A 39 -6.44 -0.24 -4.77
C ALA A 39 -5.52 -1.47 -4.79
N TYR A 40 -4.46 -1.49 -3.99
CA TYR A 40 -3.57 -2.65 -3.90
C TYR A 40 -4.21 -3.81 -3.13
N GLN A 41 -4.81 -3.57 -1.96
CA GLN A 41 -5.34 -4.66 -1.14
C GLN A 41 -6.51 -5.38 -1.81
N LEU A 42 -7.40 -4.65 -2.48
CA LEU A 42 -8.59 -5.22 -3.11
C LEU A 42 -8.35 -5.73 -4.54
N ARG A 43 -7.53 -5.00 -5.32
CA ARG A 43 -7.35 -5.28 -6.76
C ARG A 43 -5.93 -5.73 -7.12
N LYS A 44 -5.00 -5.73 -6.17
CA LYS A 44 -3.59 -6.09 -6.36
C LYS A 44 -2.93 -5.35 -7.52
N GLN A 45 -3.33 -4.09 -7.73
CA GLN A 45 -2.77 -3.24 -8.78
C GLN A 45 -1.31 -2.88 -8.50
N GLY A 46 -0.43 -3.19 -9.43
CA GLY A 46 1.00 -2.95 -9.31
C GLY A 46 1.36 -1.46 -9.18
N ALA A 47 0.66 -0.59 -9.90
CA ALA A 47 0.85 0.86 -9.76
C ALA A 47 0.58 1.35 -8.32
N ALA A 48 -0.46 0.81 -7.67
CA ALA A 48 -0.80 1.16 -6.30
C ALA A 48 0.23 0.63 -5.30
N LEU A 49 0.72 -0.60 -5.49
CA LEU A 49 1.83 -1.16 -4.68
C LEU A 49 3.07 -0.26 -4.73
N LEU A 50 3.41 0.21 -5.93
CA LEU A 50 4.58 1.04 -6.15
C LEU A 50 4.45 2.44 -5.53
N VAL A 51 3.26 3.05 -5.62
CA VAL A 51 2.98 4.33 -4.94
C VAL A 51 3.15 4.17 -3.42
N ILE A 52 2.58 3.11 -2.83
CA ILE A 52 2.73 2.85 -1.39
C ILE A 52 4.21 2.67 -1.01
N LEU A 53 4.97 1.91 -1.79
CA LEU A 53 6.39 1.68 -1.52
C LEU A 53 7.26 2.93 -1.69
N ALA A 54 6.91 3.83 -2.61
CA ALA A 54 7.69 5.03 -2.90
C ALA A 54 7.38 6.18 -1.92
N ASP A 55 6.11 6.35 -1.57
CA ASP A 55 5.64 7.55 -0.89
C ASP A 55 5.28 7.32 0.59
N GLU A 56 4.90 6.10 0.97
CA GLU A 56 4.32 5.82 2.29
C GLU A 56 5.19 4.89 3.15
N LEU A 57 5.97 3.98 2.54
CA LEU A 57 6.83 3.04 3.28
C LEU A 57 8.28 3.49 3.31
N ASN A 58 8.91 3.33 4.48
CA ASN A 58 10.31 3.65 4.71
C ASN A 58 11.02 2.49 5.42
N ASN A 59 12.34 2.40 5.21
CA ASN A 59 13.18 1.53 6.04
C ASN A 59 13.02 1.91 7.53
N GLY A 60 12.81 0.93 8.38
CA GLY A 60 12.53 1.08 9.81
C GLY A 60 11.04 0.98 10.19
N ASP A 61 10.14 0.99 9.20
CA ASP A 61 8.71 0.75 9.44
C ASP A 61 8.46 -0.63 10.04
N SER A 62 7.49 -0.74 10.95
CA SER A 62 7.14 -2.04 11.52
C SER A 62 6.43 -2.90 10.49
N ARG A 63 6.59 -4.23 10.61
CA ARG A 63 5.86 -5.17 9.78
C ARG A 63 4.36 -5.03 9.95
N GLU A 64 3.88 -4.76 11.16
CA GLU A 64 2.46 -4.47 11.39
C GLU A 64 1.96 -3.28 10.54
N TYR A 65 2.75 -2.20 10.46
CA TYR A 65 2.43 -1.06 9.61
C TYR A 65 2.39 -1.47 8.13
N VAL A 66 3.41 -2.19 7.66
CA VAL A 66 3.44 -2.67 6.27
C VAL A 66 2.26 -3.60 5.96
N ILE A 67 1.89 -4.49 6.88
CA ILE A 67 0.73 -5.38 6.73
C ILE A 67 -0.56 -4.57 6.66
N ARG A 68 -0.69 -3.49 7.44
CA ARG A 68 -1.85 -2.61 7.36
C ARG A 68 -1.95 -1.90 6.00
N MET A 69 -0.83 -1.55 5.39
CA MET A 69 -0.79 -0.85 4.09
C MET A 69 -0.94 -1.78 2.89
N LEU A 70 -0.27 -2.93 2.91
CA LEU A 70 -0.16 -3.85 1.76
C LEU A 70 -0.95 -5.16 1.92
N GLY A 71 -1.41 -5.46 3.13
CA GLY A 71 -1.89 -6.78 3.51
C GLY A 71 -0.76 -7.73 3.94
N PRO A 72 -1.09 -8.98 4.29
CA PRO A 72 -0.15 -9.92 4.91
C PRO A 72 1.01 -10.38 3.99
N GLY A 73 0.83 -10.29 2.67
CA GLY A 73 1.79 -10.84 1.70
C GLY A 73 1.92 -12.37 1.80
N SER A 74 2.97 -12.91 1.19
CA SER A 74 3.33 -14.34 1.28
C SER A 74 4.76 -14.47 1.76
N THR A 75 4.96 -15.04 2.94
CA THR A 75 6.30 -15.31 3.47
C THR A 75 7.02 -16.31 2.59
N ILE A 76 8.30 -16.06 2.32
CA ILE A 76 9.18 -16.98 1.59
C ILE A 76 10.01 -17.74 2.62
N ASP A 77 9.75 -19.04 2.73
CA ASP A 77 10.41 -19.95 3.67
C ASP A 77 11.17 -21.08 2.96
N ASP A 78 11.07 -21.20 1.64
CA ASP A 78 11.79 -22.19 0.87
C ASP A 78 13.23 -21.76 0.57
N GLU A 79 14.19 -22.67 0.83
CA GLU A 79 15.61 -22.35 0.72
C GLU A 79 16.04 -22.03 -0.72
N GLU A 80 15.36 -22.57 -1.73
CA GLU A 80 15.67 -22.30 -3.13
C GLU A 80 15.35 -20.83 -3.51
N SER A 81 14.19 -20.33 -3.13
CA SER A 81 13.79 -18.93 -3.36
C SER A 81 14.58 -17.98 -2.48
N LEU A 82 14.83 -18.34 -1.21
CA LEU A 82 15.73 -17.57 -0.35
C LEU A 82 17.12 -17.46 -0.98
N ALA A 83 17.72 -18.55 -1.46
CA ALA A 83 19.02 -18.55 -2.13
C ALA A 83 19.05 -17.61 -3.35
N ARG A 84 17.99 -17.60 -4.17
CA ARG A 84 17.84 -16.67 -5.29
C ARG A 84 17.81 -15.21 -4.82
N ILE A 85 17.03 -14.90 -3.78
CA ILE A 85 16.98 -13.55 -3.20
C ILE A 85 18.35 -13.15 -2.64
N ARG A 86 19.02 -14.03 -1.89
CA ARG A 86 20.37 -13.78 -1.36
C ARG A 86 21.35 -13.47 -2.50
N GLN A 87 21.24 -14.20 -3.61
CA GLN A 87 22.06 -13.99 -4.80
C GLN A 87 21.78 -12.62 -5.45
N THR A 88 20.52 -12.24 -5.61
CA THR A 88 20.13 -10.92 -6.15
C THR A 88 20.66 -9.78 -5.27
N ILE A 89 20.49 -9.87 -3.95
CA ILE A 89 21.00 -8.87 -3.01
C ILE A 89 22.52 -8.71 -3.13
N ARG A 90 23.25 -9.84 -3.23
CA ARG A 90 24.71 -9.84 -3.42
C ARG A 90 25.15 -9.22 -4.75
N GLN A 91 24.33 -9.35 -5.80
CA GLN A 91 24.59 -8.74 -7.11
C GLN A 91 24.35 -7.22 -7.13
N PHE A 92 23.43 -6.73 -6.28
CA PHE A 92 23.05 -5.33 -6.21
C PHE A 92 23.18 -4.76 -4.78
N PRO A 93 24.40 -4.69 -4.23
CA PRO A 93 24.63 -4.28 -2.85
C PRO A 93 24.26 -2.82 -2.58
N LEU A 94 24.36 -1.94 -3.59
CA LEU A 94 23.97 -0.53 -3.46
C LEU A 94 22.46 -0.34 -3.24
N SER A 95 21.63 -1.25 -3.76
CA SER A 95 20.17 -1.23 -3.56
C SER A 95 19.76 -1.85 -2.21
N HIS A 96 20.70 -2.48 -1.50
CA HIS A 96 20.47 -3.25 -0.29
C HIS A 96 21.55 -2.90 0.75
N ALA A 97 21.56 -1.64 1.17
CA ALA A 97 22.62 -1.09 2.02
C ALA A 97 22.78 -1.86 3.33
N ASP A 98 21.69 -2.39 3.87
CA ASP A 98 21.66 -3.16 5.13
C ASP A 98 22.03 -4.66 4.96
N GLY A 99 22.38 -5.07 3.73
CA GLY A 99 22.80 -6.42 3.39
C GLY A 99 21.75 -7.49 3.69
N ILE A 100 22.21 -8.72 3.92
CA ILE A 100 21.36 -9.86 4.31
C ILE A 100 21.93 -10.56 5.54
N GLN A 101 21.05 -10.97 6.46
CA GLN A 101 21.33 -11.74 7.65
C GLN A 101 20.50 -13.02 7.69
N GLU A 102 20.93 -14.02 8.44
CA GLU A 102 20.22 -15.31 8.55
C GLU A 102 18.85 -15.18 9.21
N SER A 103 18.68 -14.21 10.11
CA SER A 103 17.41 -13.91 10.79
C SER A 103 16.45 -13.08 9.95
N ASP A 104 16.83 -12.67 8.74
CA ASP A 104 15.97 -11.85 7.90
C ASP A 104 14.81 -12.68 7.34
N MET A 105 13.63 -12.07 7.35
CA MET A 105 12.41 -12.63 6.79
C MET A 105 12.09 -11.93 5.48
N PHE A 106 11.70 -12.71 4.46
CA PHE A 106 11.29 -12.17 3.17
C PHE A 106 9.80 -12.38 2.96
N VAL A 107 9.11 -11.32 2.52
CA VAL A 107 7.68 -11.35 2.21
C VAL A 107 7.48 -10.90 0.77
N MET A 108 6.77 -11.74 0.00
CA MET A 108 6.40 -11.48 -1.38
C MET A 108 5.05 -10.78 -1.47
N TYR A 109 5.00 -9.77 -2.34
CA TYR A 109 3.80 -9.03 -2.70
C TYR A 109 3.59 -9.11 -4.21
N SER A 110 2.64 -9.94 -4.63
CA SER A 110 2.30 -10.14 -6.04
C SER A 110 1.29 -9.11 -6.53
N THR A 111 1.26 -8.91 -7.85
CA THR A 111 0.37 -7.98 -8.54
C THR A 111 -0.41 -8.70 -9.65
N VAL A 112 -1.56 -8.15 -10.06
CA VAL A 112 -2.36 -8.72 -11.17
C VAL A 112 -1.67 -8.60 -12.52
N GLU A 113 -0.74 -7.66 -12.66
CA GLU A 113 0.09 -7.44 -13.84
C GLU A 113 1.19 -8.51 -13.98
N GLY A 114 1.31 -9.44 -13.03
CA GLY A 114 2.16 -10.62 -13.13
C GLY A 114 3.58 -10.45 -12.60
N PHE A 115 3.90 -9.32 -11.96
CA PHE A 115 5.16 -9.16 -11.23
C PHE A 115 4.98 -9.25 -9.72
N ALA A 116 6.08 -9.52 -9.01
CA ALA A 116 6.12 -9.59 -7.56
C ALA A 116 7.30 -8.80 -6.99
N LEU A 117 7.13 -8.30 -5.77
CA LEU A 117 8.17 -7.61 -5.00
C LEU A 117 8.49 -8.37 -3.73
N HIS A 118 9.77 -8.39 -3.37
CA HIS A 118 10.24 -8.96 -2.11
C HIS A 118 10.62 -7.84 -1.16
N LEU A 119 9.98 -7.84 0.01
CA LEU A 119 10.32 -6.99 1.13
C LEU A 119 11.11 -7.81 2.15
N GLN A 120 12.19 -7.25 2.64
CA GLN A 120 13.07 -7.84 3.64
C GLN A 120 12.80 -7.20 5.01
N PHE A 121 12.57 -8.04 6.01
CA PHE A 121 12.34 -7.63 7.39
C PHE A 121 13.43 -8.19 8.30
N ARG A 122 13.89 -7.37 9.25
CA ARG A 122 14.81 -7.74 10.32
C ARG A 122 14.22 -7.27 11.65
N GLU A 123 14.11 -8.15 12.62
CA GLU A 123 13.53 -7.81 13.94
C GLU A 123 12.17 -7.09 13.83
N ASP A 124 11.30 -7.58 12.95
CA ASP A 124 9.97 -7.00 12.65
C ASP A 124 10.00 -5.59 12.01
N LYS A 125 11.15 -5.14 11.51
CA LYS A 125 11.32 -3.87 10.79
C LYS A 125 11.65 -4.07 9.32
N LEU A 126 11.05 -3.27 8.45
CA LEU A 126 11.40 -3.23 7.02
C LEU A 126 12.83 -2.70 6.87
N VAL A 127 13.71 -3.46 6.22
CA VAL A 127 15.13 -3.05 6.03
C VAL A 127 15.48 -2.84 4.57
N ASN A 128 14.91 -3.61 3.65
CA ASN A 128 15.10 -3.39 2.22
C ASN A 128 13.85 -3.81 1.45
N PHE A 129 13.66 -3.24 0.27
CA PHE A 129 12.70 -3.71 -0.71
C PHE A 129 13.32 -3.58 -2.11
N ASP A 130 13.27 -4.65 -2.89
CA ASP A 130 13.86 -4.64 -4.23
C ASP A 130 12.87 -4.10 -5.26
N LEU A 131 13.07 -2.87 -5.70
CA LEU A 131 12.52 -2.38 -6.96
C LEU A 131 13.39 -2.94 -8.10
N SER A 132 13.28 -4.25 -8.31
CA SER A 132 14.09 -4.99 -9.28
C SER A 132 14.05 -4.36 -10.69
N MET A 133 15.01 -4.68 -11.55
CA MET A 133 15.03 -4.18 -12.93
C MET A 133 13.76 -4.55 -13.71
N SER A 134 13.18 -5.73 -13.48
CA SER A 134 11.87 -6.13 -14.04
C SER A 134 10.74 -5.27 -13.49
N THR A 135 10.77 -4.92 -12.20
CA THR A 135 9.84 -3.94 -11.62
C THR A 135 10.00 -2.57 -12.27
N LYS A 136 11.25 -2.09 -12.44
CA LYS A 136 11.56 -0.81 -13.12
C LYS A 136 11.16 -0.82 -14.60
N LEU A 137 11.24 -1.96 -15.27
CA LEU A 137 10.78 -2.14 -16.65
C LEU A 137 9.25 -2.17 -16.72
N ALA A 138 8.59 -2.86 -15.79
CA ALA A 138 7.13 -2.80 -15.64
C ALA A 138 6.67 -1.36 -15.33
N MET A 139 7.41 -0.61 -14.52
CA MET A 139 7.18 0.83 -14.28
C MET A 139 7.26 1.64 -15.57
N ARG A 140 8.29 1.43 -16.40
CA ARG A 140 8.43 2.11 -17.69
C ARG A 140 7.27 1.76 -18.63
N GLN A 141 6.88 0.50 -18.71
CA GLN A 141 5.77 0.06 -19.54
C GLN A 141 4.42 0.62 -19.07
N LEU A 142 4.15 0.61 -17.77
CA LEU A 142 2.95 1.21 -17.17
C LEU A 142 2.89 2.73 -17.38
N SER A 143 4.02 3.44 -17.30
CA SER A 143 4.09 4.89 -17.57
C SER A 143 3.98 5.26 -19.04
N SER A 144 4.13 4.29 -19.96
CA SER A 144 4.03 4.49 -21.41
C SER A 144 2.65 4.15 -21.99
N LEU A 145 1.74 3.61 -21.17
CA LEU A 145 0.34 3.42 -21.57
C LEU A 145 -0.33 4.80 -21.65
N PRO A 146 -1.01 5.13 -22.77
CA PRO A 146 -1.73 6.38 -22.89
C PRO A 146 -2.74 6.46 -21.75
N THR A 147 -2.62 7.52 -20.95
CA THR A 147 -3.62 7.88 -19.94
C THR A 147 -4.80 8.48 -20.70
N ASP A 148 -5.55 7.65 -21.43
CA ASP A 148 -6.79 8.08 -22.05
C ASP A 148 -7.73 8.53 -20.93
N ARG A 149 -7.93 9.85 -20.87
CA ARG A 149 -8.92 10.54 -20.05
C ARG A 149 -10.23 10.64 -20.81
#